data_AF-A0A5C4J532-F1
#
_entry.id   AF-A0A5C4J532-F1
#
_cell.length_a   1.000
_cell.length_b   1.000
_cell.length_c   1.000
_cell.angle_alpha   90.00
_cell.angle_beta   90.00
_cell.angle_gamma   90.00
#
_symmetry.space_group_name_H-M   'P 1'
#
loop_
_entity.id
_entity.type
_entity.pdbx_description
1 polymer ?
#
loop_
_entity_poly.entity_id
_entity_poly.type
_entity_poly.pdbx_seq_one_letter_code
_entity_poly.pdbx_strand_id
1 'polypeptide(L)'
;MHGVDQRYDLVPQWASVNRGLYQQMEAGAKKCLTAPGGKILRYSIRVTYPTADTVVPDRFLADVTVDTDGYPQRHLDLTFPNRRLEPAESKAIKTDLNTGLRAAGCT
;
A
#
# COMPACT_ATOMS: atom_id res chain seq x y z
N MET A 1 4.01 5.62 -18.56
CA MET A 1 3.36 4.70 -17.61
C MET A 1 2.59 3.70 -18.45
N HIS A 2 3.01 2.44 -18.44
CA HIS A 2 2.28 1.35 -19.10
C HIS A 2 1.77 0.43 -17.99
N GLY A 3 0.48 0.08 -17.96
CA GLY A 3 -0.06 -0.89 -17.01
C GLY A 3 -1.20 -0.39 -16.11
N VAL A 4 -1.15 0.87 -15.65
CA VAL A 4 -2.07 1.40 -14.63
C VAL A 4 -3.54 1.51 -15.08
N ASP A 5 -3.78 1.51 -16.38
CA ASP A 5 -5.10 1.57 -17.01
C ASP A 5 -5.57 0.19 -17.53
N GLN A 6 -4.73 -0.84 -17.38
CA GLN A 6 -5.03 -2.16 -17.89
C GLN A 6 -6.00 -2.89 -16.97
N ARG A 7 -6.96 -3.60 -17.56
CA ARG A 7 -8.02 -4.29 -16.81
C ARG A 7 -7.48 -5.27 -15.76
N TYR A 8 -6.32 -5.89 -15.99
CA TYR A 8 -5.71 -6.81 -15.02
C TYR A 8 -5.12 -6.11 -13.79
N ASP A 9 -4.94 -4.78 -13.82
CA ASP A 9 -4.40 -3.95 -12.74
C ASP A 9 -5.48 -3.13 -12.04
N LEU A 10 -6.75 -3.32 -12.42
CA LEU A 10 -7.89 -2.55 -11.92
C LEU A 10 -8.91 -3.45 -11.23
N VAL A 11 -9.38 -2.98 -10.07
CA VAL A 11 -10.51 -3.58 -9.35
C VAL A 11 -11.46 -2.52 -8.83
N PRO A 12 -12.77 -2.82 -8.66
CA PRO A 12 -13.67 -1.92 -7.97
C PRO A 12 -13.21 -1.70 -6.53
N GLN A 13 -13.13 -0.43 -6.12
CA GLN A 13 -12.57 -0.06 -4.83
C GLN A 13 -13.30 1.12 -4.21
N TRP A 14 -13.48 1.09 -2.89
CA TRP A 14 -14.07 2.21 -2.14
C TRP A 14 -13.17 3.45 -2.17
N ALA A 15 -13.78 4.63 -2.28
CA ALA A 15 -13.04 5.89 -2.38
C ALA A 15 -12.13 6.15 -1.17
N SER A 16 -12.57 5.80 0.05
CA SER A 16 -11.77 5.91 1.28
C SER A 16 -10.55 5.00 1.30
N VAL A 17 -10.59 3.91 0.53
CA VAL A 17 -9.47 2.98 0.37
C VAL A 17 -8.52 3.50 -0.70
N ASN A 18 -9.04 3.82 -1.88
CA ASN A 18 -8.24 4.31 -3.02
C ASN A 18 -7.53 5.65 -2.71
N ARG A 19 -8.31 6.70 -2.51
CA ARG A 19 -7.83 8.08 -2.27
C ARG A 19 -7.36 8.27 -0.82
N GLY A 20 -7.47 7.24 0.02
CA GLY A 20 -7.10 7.31 1.42
C GLY A 20 -5.85 6.50 1.72
N LEU A 21 -5.98 5.17 1.76
CA LEU A 21 -4.89 4.28 2.15
C LEU A 21 -3.90 4.04 1.01
N TYR A 22 -4.40 3.67 -0.18
CA TYR A 22 -3.54 3.40 -1.34
C TYR A 22 -2.69 4.60 -1.71
N GLN A 23 -3.32 5.77 -1.85
CA GLN A 23 -2.59 7.00 -2.15
C GLN A 23 -1.48 7.30 -1.11
N GLN A 24 -1.73 7.06 0.18
CA GLN A 24 -0.72 7.26 1.22
C GLN A 24 0.44 6.27 1.10
N MET A 25 0.12 5.01 0.82
CA MET A 25 1.10 3.95 0.62
C MET A 25 1.97 4.20 -0.61
N GLU A 26 1.38 4.56 -1.75
CA GLU A 26 2.10 4.91 -2.98
C GLU A 26 2.98 6.16 -2.79
N ALA A 27 2.47 7.17 -2.09
CA ALA A 27 3.27 8.34 -1.73
C ALA A 27 4.46 7.97 -0.83
N GLY A 28 4.27 7.07 0.14
CA GLY A 28 5.32 6.55 1.00
C GLY A 28 6.37 5.75 0.24
N ALA A 29 5.95 4.84 -0.63
CA ALA A 29 6.84 4.07 -1.50
C ALA A 29 7.66 5.00 -2.42
N LYS A 30 7.04 6.05 -2.96
CA LYS A 30 7.76 7.08 -3.74
C LYS A 30 8.82 7.79 -2.90
N LYS A 31 8.53 8.12 -1.63
CA LYS A 31 9.54 8.71 -0.72
C LYS A 31 10.72 7.76 -0.50
N CYS A 32 10.48 6.47 -0.34
CA CYS A 32 11.54 5.47 -0.23
C CYS A 32 12.44 5.47 -1.46
N LEU A 33 11.88 5.53 -2.66
CA LEU A 33 12.65 5.59 -3.92
C LEU A 33 13.48 6.87 -4.06
N THR A 34 13.08 7.96 -3.41
CA THR A 34 13.83 9.23 -3.43
C THR A 34 14.84 9.37 -2.31
N ALA A 35 14.81 8.50 -1.31
CA ALA A 35 15.79 8.48 -0.23
C ALA A 35 17.19 8.05 -0.76
N PRO A 36 18.29 8.45 -0.10
CA PRO A 36 19.62 7.96 -0.45
C PRO A 36 19.66 6.41 -0.48
N GLY A 37 20.21 5.84 -1.56
CA GLY A 37 20.24 4.40 -1.79
C GLY A 37 18.88 3.72 -2.02
N GLY A 38 17.81 4.52 -2.10
CA GLY A 38 16.42 4.07 -2.08
C GLY A 38 16.03 3.07 -3.16
N LYS A 39 15.57 1.89 -2.73
CA LYS A 39 15.09 0.81 -3.60
C LYS A 39 13.81 0.22 -3.05
N ILE A 40 12.91 -0.17 -3.95
CA ILE A 40 11.82 -1.09 -3.64
C ILE A 40 12.22 -2.46 -4.17
N LEU A 41 12.54 -3.37 -3.26
CA LEU A 41 12.95 -4.75 -3.59
C LEU A 41 11.76 -5.65 -3.90
N ARG A 42 10.59 -5.31 -3.33
CA ARG A 42 9.33 -6.02 -3.56
C ARG A 42 8.18 -5.05 -3.46
N TYR A 43 7.25 -5.14 -4.40
CA TYR A 43 5.98 -4.43 -4.37
C TYR A 43 4.90 -5.39 -4.86
N SER A 44 4.11 -5.93 -3.95
CA SER A 44 3.06 -6.89 -4.26
C SER A 44 1.76 -6.43 -3.64
N ILE A 45 0.73 -6.31 -4.49
CA ILE A 45 -0.64 -6.10 -4.07
C ILE A 45 -1.42 -7.37 -4.35
N ARG A 46 -2.05 -7.92 -3.32
CA ARG A 46 -2.94 -9.08 -3.43
C ARG A 46 -4.36 -8.67 -3.05
N VAL A 47 -5.31 -9.00 -3.91
CA VAL A 47 -6.74 -8.84 -3.64
C VAL A 47 -7.33 -10.17 -3.21
N THR A 48 -8.25 -10.14 -2.25
CA THR A 48 -9.04 -11.31 -1.85
C THR A 48 -10.48 -11.11 -2.31
N TYR A 49 -11.06 -12.17 -2.87
CA TYR A 49 -12.48 -12.26 -3.18
C TYR A 49 -13.12 -13.23 -2.20
N PRO A 50 -14.27 -12.89 -1.58
CA PRO A 50 -14.90 -13.75 -0.59
C PRO A 50 -15.40 -15.07 -1.20
N THR A 51 -15.78 -15.06 -2.48
CA THR A 51 -16.23 -16.24 -3.23
C THR A 51 -15.81 -16.14 -4.71
N ALA A 52 -15.82 -17.26 -5.43
CA ALA A 52 -15.39 -17.35 -6.83
C ALA A 52 -16.28 -16.56 -7.83
N ASP A 53 -17.52 -16.24 -7.45
CA ASP A 53 -18.50 -15.51 -8.25
C ASP A 53 -18.54 -14.00 -7.94
N THR A 54 -17.79 -13.55 -6.93
CA THR A 54 -17.74 -12.12 -6.60
C THR A 54 -16.80 -11.36 -7.52
N VAL A 55 -17.25 -10.18 -7.98
CA VAL A 55 -16.50 -9.32 -8.91
C VAL A 55 -15.83 -8.12 -8.21
N VAL A 56 -16.13 -7.91 -6.92
CA VAL A 56 -15.53 -6.87 -6.08
C VAL A 56 -14.74 -7.56 -4.97
N PRO A 57 -13.44 -7.28 -4.80
CA PRO A 57 -12.67 -7.85 -3.71
C PRO A 57 -13.15 -7.27 -2.38
N ASP A 58 -13.02 -8.03 -1.29
CA ASP A 58 -13.39 -7.58 0.05
C ASP A 58 -12.19 -7.09 0.88
N ARG A 59 -10.96 -7.39 0.42
CA ARG A 59 -9.73 -7.08 1.14
C ARG A 59 -8.54 -6.93 0.21
N PHE A 60 -7.62 -6.08 0.62
CA PHE A 60 -6.30 -5.89 0.03
C PHE A 60 -5.20 -6.26 1.03
N LEU A 61 -4.12 -6.79 0.49
CA LEU A 61 -2.86 -7.02 1.19
C LEU A 61 -1.74 -6.40 0.36
N ALA A 62 -1.08 -5.39 0.92
CA ALA A 62 0.08 -4.76 0.32
C ALA A 62 1.35 -5.17 1.04
N ASP A 63 2.29 -5.70 0.27
CA ASP A 63 3.57 -6.24 0.73
C ASP A 63 4.67 -5.46 -0.01
N VAL A 64 5.35 -4.60 0.74
CA VAL A 64 6.38 -3.71 0.21
C VAL A 64 7.67 -3.91 0.98
N THR A 65 8.76 -4.28 0.30
CA THR A 65 10.09 -4.35 0.90
C THR A 65 10.95 -3.23 0.35
N VAL A 66 11.51 -2.42 1.25
CA VAL A 66 12.31 -1.23 0.92
C VAL A 66 13.69 -1.31 1.54
N ASP A 67 14.65 -0.72 0.84
CA ASP A 67 16.04 -0.60 1.25
C ASP A 67 16.50 0.84 1.02
N THR A 68 17.13 1.43 2.02
CA THR A 68 17.63 2.82 1.99
C THR A 68 18.95 2.90 2.77
N ASP A 69 19.83 3.81 2.38
CA ASP A 69 21.13 3.95 3.02
C ASP A 69 21.00 4.42 4.48
N GLY A 70 21.74 3.78 5.38
CA GLY A 70 21.77 4.14 6.80
C GLY A 70 20.57 3.65 7.62
N TYR A 71 19.64 2.91 7.00
CA TYR A 71 18.53 2.26 7.69
C TYR A 71 18.51 0.76 7.40
N PRO A 72 18.07 -0.09 8.35
CA PRO A 72 17.84 -1.50 8.05
C PRO A 72 16.77 -1.66 6.98
N GLN A 73 16.95 -2.62 6.07
CA GLN A 73 15.89 -3.05 5.15
C GLN A 73 14.59 -3.31 5.93
N ARG A 74 13.46 -2.80 5.41
CA ARG A 74 12.15 -2.97 6.03
C ARG A 74 11.16 -3.64 5.11
N HIS A 75 10.38 -4.53 5.71
CA HIS A 75 9.17 -5.09 5.13
C HIS A 75 7.96 -4.37 5.72
N LEU A 76 7.10 -3.83 4.87
CA LEU A 76 5.86 -3.16 5.21
C LEU A 76 4.71 -4.05 4.71
N ASP A 77 3.92 -4.55 5.65
CA ASP A 77 2.70 -5.30 5.37
C ASP A 77 1.50 -4.46 5.78
N LEU A 78 0.59 -4.23 4.85
CA LEU A 78 -0.65 -3.51 5.06
C LEU A 78 -1.84 -4.35 4.62
N THR A 79 -2.64 -4.80 5.57
CA THR A 79 -3.94 -5.43 5.31
C THR A 79 -5.06 -4.44 5.57
N PHE A 80 -6.00 -4.29 4.64
CA PHE A 80 -7.17 -3.42 4.84
C PHE A 80 -8.39 -3.89 4.03
N PRO A 81 -9.61 -3.64 4.55
CA PRO A 81 -10.82 -4.10 3.89
C PRO A 81 -11.23 -3.15 2.74
N ASN A 82 -11.88 -3.69 1.72
CA ASN A 82 -12.50 -2.92 0.65
C ASN A 82 -13.94 -2.54 1.01
N ARG A 83 -14.07 -1.71 2.03
CA ARG A 83 -15.33 -1.05 2.42
C ARG A 83 -15.07 0.41 2.74
N ARG A 84 -16.14 1.16 3.00
CA ARG A 84 -16.00 2.46 3.64
C ARG A 84 -15.22 2.29 4.95
N LEU A 85 -14.14 3.05 5.07
CA LEU A 85 -13.36 3.14 6.30
C LEU A 85 -13.81 4.37 7.07
N GLU A 86 -14.03 4.19 8.37
CA GLU A 86 -14.28 5.33 9.24
C GLU A 86 -12.97 6.12 9.45
N PRO A 87 -13.04 7.43 9.73
CA PRO A 87 -11.85 8.27 9.86
C PRO A 87 -10.83 7.75 10.87
N ALA A 88 -11.30 7.21 12.00
CA ALA A 88 -10.44 6.65 13.04
C ALA A 88 -9.69 5.40 12.56
N GLU A 89 -10.38 4.49 11.86
CA GLU A 89 -9.80 3.28 11.28
C GLU A 89 -8.75 3.64 10.21
N SER A 90 -9.09 4.55 9.30
CA SER A 90 -8.14 5.03 8.28
C SER A 90 -6.91 5.67 8.91
N LYS A 91 -7.09 6.46 9.98
CA LYS A 91 -5.99 7.12 10.70
C LYS A 91 -5.06 6.10 11.37
N ALA A 92 -5.61 5.06 12.00
CA ALA A 92 -4.82 4.02 12.66
C ALA A 92 -3.90 3.32 11.63
N ILE A 93 -4.49 2.82 10.54
CA ILE A 93 -3.76 2.12 9.48
C ILE A 93 -2.66 3.01 8.87
N LYS A 94 -2.95 4.29 8.62
CA LYS A 94 -1.94 5.24 8.11
C LYS A 94 -0.83 5.52 9.12
N THR A 95 -1.13 5.50 10.41
CA THR A 95 -0.14 5.72 11.47
C THR A 95 0.85 4.57 11.51
N ASP A 96 0.37 3.34 11.39
CA ASP A 96 1.22 2.13 11.35
C ASP A 96 2.11 2.15 10.10
N LEU A 97 1.53 2.42 8.93
CA LEU A 97 2.26 2.59 7.67
C LEU A 97 3.35 3.67 7.79
N ASN A 98 3.01 4.86 8.30
CA ASN A 98 3.97 5.96 8.42
C ASN A 98 5.08 5.67 9.43
N THR A 99 4.78 4.92 10.49
CA THR A 99 5.78 4.45 11.45
C THR A 99 6.78 3.52 10.76
N GLY A 100 6.29 2.55 9.98
CA GLY A 100 7.14 1.65 9.20
C GLY A 100 8.01 2.38 8.17
N LEU A 101 7.43 3.33 7.43
CA LEU A 101 8.14 4.14 6.44
C LEU A 101 9.27 4.97 7.08
N ARG A 102 9.01 5.61 8.22
CA ARG A 102 10.03 6.37 8.96
C ARG A 102 11.15 5.46 9.48
N ALA A 103 10.79 4.28 9.98
CA ALA A 103 11.77 3.28 10.41
C ALA A 103 12.63 2.71 9.26
N ALA A 104 12.21 2.95 8.02
CA ALA A 104 12.92 2.63 6.79
C ALA A 104 13.62 3.84 6.15
N GLY A 105 13.67 5.01 6.81
CA GLY A 105 14.30 6.21 6.25
C GLY A 105 13.51 6.91 5.14
N CYS A 106 12.25 6.53 4.90
CA CYS A 106 11.41 7.09 3.84
C CYS A 106 10.66 8.35 4.30
N THR A 107 11.39 9.42 4.64
CA THR A 107 10.82 10.67 5.17
C THR A 107 10.50 11.70 4.12
#